data_AF-A0A8H8NY60-F1
#
_entry.id   AF-A0A8H8NY60-F1
#
_cell.length_a   1.000
_cell.length_b   1.000
_cell.length_c   1.000
_cell.angle_alpha   90.00
_cell.angle_beta   90.00
_cell.angle_gamma   90.00
#
_symmetry.space_group_name_H-M   'P 1'
#
loop_
_entity.id
_entity.type
_entity.pdbx_description
1 polymer ?
#
loop_
_entity_poly.entity_id
_entity_poly.type
_entity_poly.pdbx_seq_one_letter_code
_entity_poly.pdbx_strand_id
1 'polypeptide(L)'
;MFKMPKAGGNNPEEGSSPEYPIRIEGVSASDFAALLTVLYARQFSNNQLAPEASLIIPAFRLANMWNFSALRAYLLPLAEKNLGDVDKIAFAGEFGIKNWLAPAHR
;
A
#
# COMPACT_ATOMS: atom_id res chain seq x y z
N MET A 1 10.45 7.71 -22.51
CA MET A 1 10.72 8.73 -21.45
C MET A 1 9.38 9.22 -20.94
N PHE A 2 9.12 9.21 -19.63
CA PHE A 2 7.86 9.75 -19.09
C PHE A 2 7.86 11.28 -19.21
N LYS A 3 6.95 11.84 -20.03
CA LYS A 3 6.59 13.26 -20.04
C LYS A 3 5.10 13.42 -20.32
N MET A 4 4.39 14.09 -19.40
CA MET A 4 3.46 15.24 -19.60
C MET A 4 2.67 15.48 -18.30
N PRO A 5 2.52 16.74 -17.84
CA PRO A 5 1.57 17.68 -18.46
C PRO A 5 2.21 18.96 -19.01
N LYS A 6 1.64 19.49 -20.10
CA LYS A 6 1.68 20.92 -20.44
C LYS A 6 0.25 21.35 -20.76
N ALA A 7 -0.43 21.96 -19.80
CA ALA A 7 -1.62 22.76 -20.09
C ALA A 7 -1.14 24.21 -20.15
N GLY A 8 -1.16 24.81 -21.35
CA GLY A 8 -0.50 26.09 -21.63
C GLY A 8 -0.94 27.26 -20.75
N GLY A 9 -0.15 27.53 -19.70
CA GLY A 9 -0.25 28.70 -18.83
C GLY A 9 1.04 28.82 -18.01
N ASN A 10 1.36 30.02 -17.53
CA ASN A 10 2.57 30.34 -16.74
C ASN A 10 2.66 29.63 -15.37
N ASN A 11 1.90 28.57 -15.14
CA ASN A 11 1.91 27.86 -13.87
C ASN A 11 3.07 26.84 -13.86
N PRO A 12 3.84 26.79 -12.77
CA PRO A 12 4.95 25.84 -12.63
C PRO A 12 4.48 24.38 -12.63
N GLU A 13 5.35 23.51 -13.13
CA GLU A 13 5.07 22.08 -13.35
C GLU A 13 4.89 21.34 -12.02
N GLU A 14 3.96 20.38 -11.95
CA GLU A 14 3.80 19.54 -10.78
C GLU A 14 5.09 18.74 -10.49
N GLY A 15 5.52 18.73 -9.23
CA GLY A 15 6.75 18.10 -8.80
C GLY A 15 8.02 18.91 -9.06
N SER A 16 7.92 20.16 -9.54
CA SER A 16 9.10 20.96 -9.88
C SER A 16 9.82 21.56 -8.66
N SER A 17 9.14 21.67 -7.51
CA SER A 17 9.68 22.32 -6.30
C SER A 17 8.83 21.96 -5.07
N PRO A 18 9.29 22.27 -3.85
CA PRO A 18 8.51 22.07 -2.63
C PRO A 18 7.16 22.82 -2.60
N GLU A 19 7.08 23.99 -3.25
CA GLU A 19 5.86 24.78 -3.36
C GLU A 19 4.86 24.19 -4.37
N TYR A 20 5.36 23.36 -5.31
CA TYR A 20 4.60 22.66 -6.34
C TYR A 20 4.91 21.16 -6.30
N PRO A 21 4.56 20.45 -5.21
CA PRO A 21 4.87 19.04 -5.05
C PRO A 21 3.95 18.17 -5.92
N ILE A 22 4.33 16.91 -6.11
CA ILE A 22 3.39 15.90 -6.62
C ILE A 22 2.40 15.59 -5.50
N ARG A 23 1.11 15.83 -5.73
CA ARG A 23 0.07 15.56 -4.74
C ARG A 23 -0.55 14.19 -5.00
N ILE A 24 -0.46 13.31 -4.01
CA ILE A 24 -1.08 11.99 -4.05
C ILE A 24 -2.38 12.05 -3.25
N GLU A 25 -3.47 12.36 -3.94
CA GLU A 25 -4.80 12.45 -3.32
C GLU A 25 -5.31 11.08 -2.87
N GLY A 26 -6.06 11.05 -1.77
CA GLY A 26 -6.68 9.82 -1.23
C GLY A 26 -5.71 8.85 -0.54
N VAL A 27 -4.46 9.27 -0.32
CA VAL A 27 -3.42 8.46 0.34
C VAL A 27 -2.94 9.16 1.61
N SER A 28 -2.91 8.44 2.73
CA SER A 28 -2.32 8.95 3.95
C SER A 28 -0.78 8.86 3.89
N ALA A 29 -0.10 9.77 4.57
CA ALA A 29 1.37 9.75 4.66
C ALA A 29 1.88 8.46 5.30
N SER A 30 1.15 7.89 6.27
CA SER A 30 1.51 6.63 6.93
C SER A 30 1.41 5.45 5.99
N ASP A 31 0.37 5.38 5.16
CA ASP A 31 0.17 4.27 4.22
C ASP A 31 1.26 4.32 3.14
N PHE A 32 1.59 5.51 2.67
CA PHE A 32 2.67 5.70 1.69
C PHE A 32 4.04 5.35 2.27
N ALA A 33 4.34 5.80 3.48
CA ALA A 33 5.58 5.43 4.17
C ALA A 33 5.69 3.92 4.36
N ALA A 34 4.63 3.26 4.81
CA ALA A 34 4.61 1.80 4.99
C ALA A 34 4.84 1.06 3.67
N LEU A 35 4.21 1.49 2.58
CA LEU A 35 4.43 0.92 1.25
C LEU A 35 5.90 1.03 0.83
N LEU A 36 6.50 2.22 0.97
CA LEU A 36 7.91 2.43 0.64
C LEU A 36 8.83 1.59 1.53
N THR A 37 8.54 1.51 2.84
CA THR A 37 9.30 0.64 3.74
C THR A 37 9.28 -0.80 3.27
N VAL A 38 8.12 -1.36 2.92
CA VAL A 38 8.00 -2.74 2.42
C VAL A 38 8.76 -2.94 1.11
N LEU A 39 8.64 -2.01 0.16
CA LEU A 39 9.29 -2.11 -1.15
C LEU A 39 10.83 -2.04 -1.04
N TYR A 40 11.34 -1.06 -0.28
CA TYR A 40 12.76 -0.77 -0.22
C TYR A 40 13.50 -1.65 0.80
N ALA A 41 12.86 -2.07 1.89
CA ALA A 41 13.49 -2.98 2.86
C ALA A 41 13.98 -4.27 2.18
N ARG A 42 13.20 -4.79 1.22
CA ARG A 42 13.56 -5.99 0.46
C ARG A 42 14.67 -5.76 -0.56
N GLN A 43 14.79 -4.54 -1.10
CA GLN A 43 15.80 -4.22 -2.12
C GLN A 43 17.21 -4.07 -1.53
N PHE A 44 17.33 -3.60 -0.28
CA PHE A 44 18.61 -3.22 0.30
C PHE A 44 19.06 -4.08 1.50
N SER A 45 18.22 -5.02 1.96
CA SER A 45 18.56 -5.89 3.10
C SER A 45 18.82 -7.32 2.63
N ASN A 46 20.05 -7.81 2.85
CA ASN A 46 20.39 -9.23 2.69
C ASN A 46 19.63 -10.13 3.67
N ASN A 47 19.22 -9.58 4.82
CA ASN A 47 18.24 -10.19 5.70
C ASN A 47 16.85 -9.75 5.25
N GLN A 48 16.17 -10.60 4.48
CA GLN A 48 14.76 -10.45 4.12
C GLN A 48 13.88 -10.64 5.37
N LEU A 49 13.97 -9.71 6.31
CA LEU A 49 13.06 -9.71 7.45
C LEU A 49 11.64 -9.53 6.92
N ALA A 50 10.71 -10.35 7.41
CA ALA A 50 9.31 -10.14 7.13
C ALA A 50 8.92 -8.73 7.62
N PRO A 51 8.10 -7.97 6.87
CA PRO A 51 7.59 -6.70 7.33
C PRO A 51 6.93 -6.83 8.69
N GLU A 52 7.14 -5.82 9.54
CA GLU A 52 6.40 -5.66 10.79
C GLU A 52 4.89 -5.70 10.53
N ALA A 53 4.12 -6.31 11.43
CA ALA A 53 2.68 -6.51 11.27
C ALA A 53 1.93 -5.18 11.01
N SER A 54 2.38 -4.10 11.66
CA SER A 54 1.83 -2.74 11.51
C SER A 54 1.98 -2.16 10.10
N LEU A 55 2.93 -2.65 9.30
CA LEU A 55 3.17 -2.20 7.94
C LEU A 55 2.31 -2.93 6.90
N ILE A 56 1.75 -4.09 7.25
CA ILE A 56 1.09 -4.98 6.30
C ILE A 56 -0.19 -4.35 5.76
N ILE A 57 -1.12 -3.92 6.62
CA ILE A 57 -2.41 -3.36 6.19
C ILE A 57 -2.22 -2.08 5.35
N PRO A 58 -1.44 -1.08 5.81
CA PRO A 58 -1.28 0.15 5.05
C PRO A 58 -0.59 -0.07 3.70
N ALA A 59 0.45 -0.92 3.65
CA ALA A 59 1.11 -1.27 2.39
C ALA A 59 0.19 -2.05 1.45
N PHE A 60 -0.63 -2.97 1.99
CA PHE A 60 -1.58 -3.74 1.18
C PHE A 60 -2.67 -2.84 0.59
N ARG A 61 -3.17 -1.85 1.33
CA ARG A 61 -4.17 -0.90 0.86
C ARG A 61 -3.70 -0.16 -0.39
N LEU A 62 -2.48 0.38 -0.37
CA LEU A 62 -1.92 1.06 -1.56
C LEU A 62 -1.54 0.08 -2.67
N ALA A 63 -1.04 -1.11 -2.33
CA ALA A 63 -0.80 -2.16 -3.32
C ALA A 63 -2.10 -2.57 -4.03
N ASN A 64 -3.23 -2.55 -3.34
CA ASN A 64 -4.54 -2.79 -3.91
C ASN A 64 -5.04 -1.61 -4.75
N MET A 65 -4.94 -0.38 -4.23
CA MET A 65 -5.33 0.84 -4.91
C MET A 65 -4.61 1.01 -6.26
N TRP A 66 -3.30 0.73 -6.32
CA TRP A 66 -2.48 0.87 -7.52
C TRP A 66 -2.27 -0.44 -8.29
N ASN A 67 -3.00 -1.49 -7.91
CA ASN A 67 -3.03 -2.78 -8.59
C ASN A 67 -1.65 -3.48 -8.68
N PHE A 68 -0.81 -3.35 -7.66
CA PHE A 68 0.47 -4.05 -7.54
C PHE A 68 0.25 -5.52 -7.16
N SER A 69 -0.07 -6.35 -8.15
CA SER A 69 -0.39 -7.78 -7.98
C SER A 69 0.70 -8.58 -7.27
N ALA A 70 1.97 -8.41 -7.66
CA ALA A 70 3.09 -9.11 -7.04
C ALA A 70 3.27 -8.75 -5.55
N LEU A 71 3.05 -7.49 -5.20
CA LEU A 71 3.15 -7.02 -3.82
C LEU A 71 1.97 -7.53 -2.98
N ARG A 72 0.75 -7.53 -3.53
CA ARG A 72 -0.40 -8.14 -2.84
C ARG A 72 -0.21 -9.63 -2.60
N ALA A 73 0.27 -10.37 -3.61
CA ALA A 73 0.56 -11.80 -3.47
C ALA A 73 1.62 -12.09 -2.40
N TYR A 74 2.59 -11.18 -2.25
CA TYR A 74 3.60 -11.26 -1.20
C TYR A 74 3.04 -10.93 0.20
N LEU A 75 2.22 -9.89 0.31
CA LEU A 75 1.69 -9.41 1.59
C LEU A 75 0.54 -10.27 2.14
N LEU A 76 -0.26 -10.91 1.27
CA LEU A 76 -1.44 -11.66 1.69
C LEU A 76 -1.13 -12.82 2.66
N PRO A 77 -0.15 -13.70 2.41
CA PRO A 77 0.23 -14.76 3.36
C PRO A 77 0.80 -14.20 4.67
N LEU A 78 1.47 -13.04 4.62
CA LEU A 78 1.99 -12.37 5.81
C LEU A 78 0.87 -11.79 6.65
N ALA A 79 -0.14 -11.19 6.00
CA ALA A 79 -1.36 -10.72 6.66
C ALA A 79 -2.06 -11.89 7.36
N GLU A 80 -2.16 -13.04 6.70
CA GLU A 80 -2.81 -14.23 7.28
C GLU A 80 -2.14 -14.73 8.55
N LYS A 81 -0.79 -14.66 8.58
CA LYS A 81 0.06 -15.17 9.65
C LYS A 81 0.22 -14.20 10.81
N ASN A 82 0.31 -12.89 10.53
CA ASN A 82 0.77 -11.90 11.49
C ASN A 82 -0.35 -10.99 12.04
N LEU A 83 -1.51 -10.92 11.38
CA LEU A 83 -2.64 -10.12 11.90
C LEU A 83 -3.38 -10.88 13.01
N GLY A 84 -3.77 -10.14 14.05
CA GLY A 84 -4.69 -10.66 15.06
C GLY A 84 -6.10 -10.84 14.49
N ASP A 85 -6.96 -11.59 15.20
CA ASP A 85 -8.29 -11.98 14.70
C ASP A 85 -9.15 -10.77 14.30
N VAL A 86 -9.14 -9.70 15.11
CA VAL A 86 -9.91 -8.47 14.83
C VAL A 86 -9.42 -7.79 13.56
N ASP A 87 -8.10 -7.60 13.42
CA ASP A 87 -7.49 -6.99 12.25
C ASP A 87 -7.69 -7.85 11.00
N LYS A 88 -7.68 -9.18 11.16
CA LYS A 88 -7.91 -10.13 10.06
C LYS A 88 -9.33 -10.05 9.52
N ILE A 89 -10.33 -9.90 10.40
CA ILE A 89 -11.73 -9.67 9.99
C ILE A 89 -11.88 -8.31 9.29
N ALA A 90 -11.31 -7.25 9.85
CA ALA A 90 -11.35 -5.91 9.25
C ALA A 90 -10.69 -5.89 7.86
N PHE A 91 -9.50 -6.50 7.75
CA PHE A 91 -8.76 -6.67 6.50
C PHE A 91 -9.56 -7.47 5.46
N ALA A 92 -10.17 -8.58 5.88
CA ALA A 92 -10.99 -9.39 4.99
C ALA A 92 -12.24 -8.65 4.50
N GLY A 93 -12.87 -7.85 5.35
CA GLY A 93 -13.98 -6.98 4.98
C GLY A 93 -13.56 -5.89 4.00
N GLU A 94 -12.43 -5.23 4.25
CA GLU A 94 -11.91 -4.15 3.40
C GLU A 94 -11.53 -4.64 1.99
N PHE A 95 -10.92 -5.83 1.88
CA PHE A 95 -10.39 -6.36 0.62
C PHE A 95 -11.23 -7.49 0.00
N GLY A 96 -12.37 -7.82 0.59
CA GLY A 96 -13.30 -8.83 0.06
C GLY A 96 -12.80 -10.29 0.13
N ILE A 97 -12.01 -10.63 1.16
CA ILE A 97 -11.39 -11.95 1.33
C ILE A 97 -12.37 -12.89 2.04
N LYS A 98 -13.27 -13.49 1.27
CA LYS A 98 -14.40 -14.27 1.80
C LYS A 98 -14.00 -15.50 2.61
N ASN A 99 -12.88 -16.14 2.28
CA ASN A 99 -12.39 -17.35 2.96
C ASN A 99 -11.90 -17.08 4.40
N TRP A 100 -11.70 -15.82 4.80
CA TRP A 100 -11.36 -15.46 6.18
C TRP A 100 -12.58 -15.09 7.01
N LEU A 101 -13.76 -14.97 6.40
CA LEU A 101 -15.00 -14.59 7.06
C LEU A 101 -15.87 -15.84 7.28
N ALA A 102 -16.22 -16.11 8.53
CA ALA A 102 -17.18 -17.16 8.85
C ALA A 102 -18.62 -16.69 8.53
N PRO A 103 -19.52 -17.59 8.09
CA PRO A 103 -20.94 -17.27 7.94
C PRO A 103 -21.56 -16.83 9.27
N ALA A 104 -22.41 -15.80 9.24
CA ALA A 104 -23.07 -15.28 10.44
C ALA A 104 -24.20 -16.20 10.98
N HIS A 105 -24.62 -17.22 10.23
CA HIS A 105 -25.68 -18.15 10.62
C HIS A 105 -25.62 -19.44 9.78
N ARG A 106 -26.21 -20.52 10.32
CA ARG A 106 -26.54 -21.76 9.59
C ARG A 106 -28.02 -21.76 9.24
#